data_AF-A0AAV8XP35-F1
#
_entry.id   AF-A0AAV8XP35-F1
#
_cell.length_a   1.000
_cell.length_b   1.000
_cell.length_c   1.000
_cell.angle_alpha   90.00
_cell.angle_beta   90.00
_cell.angle_gamma   90.00
#
_symmetry.space_group_name_H-M   'P 1'
#
loop_
_entity.id
_entity.type
_entity.pdbx_description
1 polymer ?
#
loop_
_entity_poly.entity_id
_entity_poly.type
_entity_poly.pdbx_seq_one_letter_code
_entity_poly.pdbx_strand_id
1 'polypeptide(L)'
;MPATKFEAVPDELTPEEILTKSQIAARQARAKLLLKRGGPSMGFLKQRKDGTTNLNILVGAMALSLARGSGQFYWGRVQGRPQECRKPVKPLYYGAFGSYAPSYDSAFANLSKEESDLVYQTYGSDTAVQYAESVQDFVKDSEYATHLVDSLLDLLTGGDHSKTKKSLEDNKNLREEEAAVKAMLEVKSIDAVKVNVDDLKSLQVLII
;
A
#
# COMPACT_ATOMS: atom_id res chain seq x y z
N MET A 1 56.99 -2.04 17.18
CA MET A 1 56.26 -2.81 16.17
C MET A 1 55.85 -4.13 16.80
N PRO A 2 54.59 -4.58 16.68
CA PRO A 2 54.14 -5.84 17.29
C PRO A 2 54.84 -7.03 16.62
N ALA A 3 55.18 -8.05 17.41
CA ALA A 3 55.99 -9.18 16.98
C ALA A 3 55.16 -10.30 16.31
N THR A 4 53.83 -10.30 16.48
CA THR A 4 52.94 -11.28 15.85
C THR A 4 51.65 -10.68 15.30
N LYS A 5 51.09 -11.30 14.26
CA LYS A 5 49.89 -10.82 13.54
C LYS A 5 48.59 -10.78 14.38
N PHE A 6 48.64 -11.30 15.61
CA PHE A 6 47.50 -11.41 16.53
C PHE A 6 47.77 -10.74 17.89
N GLU A 7 48.85 -9.97 17.99
CA GLU A 7 49.12 -9.20 19.19
C GLU A 7 48.14 -8.02 19.23
N ALA A 8 47.30 -7.96 20.26
CA ALA A 8 46.41 -6.83 20.48
C ALA A 8 47.27 -5.59 20.67
N VAL A 9 47.13 -4.60 19.78
CA VAL A 9 47.77 -3.30 19.97
C VAL A 9 47.22 -2.76 21.29
N PRO A 10 48.08 -2.42 22.28
CA PRO A 10 47.60 -1.81 23.51
C PRO A 10 47.00 -0.44 23.17
N ASP A 11 45.68 -0.34 23.21
CA ASP A 11 44.97 0.94 23.13
C ASP A 11 45.17 1.66 24.47
N GLU A 12 46.22 2.48 24.57
CA GLU A 12 46.50 3.32 25.74
C GLU A 12 45.53 4.50 25.89
N LEU A 13 44.46 4.54 25.08
CA LEU A 13 43.48 5.61 25.11
C LEU A 13 42.56 5.47 26.31
N THR A 14 42.49 6.53 27.10
CA THR A 14 41.55 6.62 28.21
C THR A 14 40.09 6.54 27.68
N PRO A 15 39.14 6.00 28.46
CA PRO A 15 37.75 5.86 28.02
C PRO A 15 37.12 7.21 27.63
N GLU A 16 37.55 8.30 28.25
CA GLU A 16 37.12 9.65 27.91
C GLU A 16 37.61 10.08 26.51
N GLU A 17 38.85 9.75 26.14
CA GLU A 17 39.40 10.01 24.82
C GLU A 17 38.71 9.19 23.72
N ILE A 18 38.27 7.97 24.02
CA ILE A 18 37.49 7.14 23.08
C ILE A 18 36.11 7.76 22.86
N LEU A 19 35.45 8.21 23.92
CA LEU A 19 34.14 8.85 23.84
C LEU A 19 34.22 10.16 23.05
N THR A 20 35.23 10.98 23.31
CA THR A 20 35.43 12.23 22.55
C THR A 20 35.72 11.96 21.08
N LYS A 21 36.62 11.03 20.74
CA LYS A 21 36.88 10.62 19.34
C LYS A 21 35.62 10.11 18.64
N SER A 22 34.84 9.27 19.31
CA SER A 22 33.57 8.75 18.80
C SER A 22 32.55 9.87 18.54
N GLN A 23 32.41 10.80 19.49
CA GLN A 23 31.52 11.96 19.34
C GLN A 23 31.98 12.90 18.21
N ILE A 24 33.28 13.15 18.08
CA ILE A 24 33.84 13.97 17.01
C ILE A 24 33.57 13.32 15.65
N ALA A 25 33.87 12.02 15.51
CA ALA A 25 33.59 11.27 14.28
C ALA A 25 32.10 11.27 13.92
N ALA A 26 31.22 11.09 14.92
CA ALA A 26 29.77 11.14 14.72
C ALA A 26 29.28 12.52 14.27
N ARG A 27 29.80 13.61 14.86
CA ARG A 27 29.49 14.99 14.47
C ARG A 27 29.96 15.30 13.05
N GLN A 28 31.16 14.84 12.69
CA GLN A 28 31.69 15.00 11.33
C GLN A 28 30.86 14.23 10.29
N ALA A 29 30.47 12.99 10.58
CA ALA A 29 29.58 12.22 9.72
C ALA A 29 28.22 12.91 9.54
N ARG A 30 27.64 13.44 10.62
CA ARG A 30 26.39 14.22 10.58
C ARG A 30 26.52 15.46 9.70
N ALA A 31 27.61 16.22 9.84
CA ALA A 31 27.86 17.40 9.01
C ALA A 31 27.97 17.04 7.52
N LYS A 32 28.70 15.96 7.18
CA LYS A 32 28.81 15.45 5.81
C LYS A 32 27.45 15.04 5.22
N LEU A 33 26.57 14.43 6.02
CA LEU A 33 25.22 14.08 5.59
C LEU A 33 24.33 15.31 5.35
N LEU A 34 24.45 16.35 6.18
CA LEU A 34 23.69 17.60 6.02
C LEU A 34 24.13 18.39 4.78
N LEU A 35 25.42 18.35 4.44
CA LEU A 35 25.98 18.99 3.24
C LEU A 35 25.58 18.28 1.94
N LYS A 36 25.31 16.98 2.00
CA LYS A 36 24.91 16.19 0.83
C LYS A 36 23.42 16.38 0.57
N ARG A 37 23.08 17.52 -0.04
CA ARG A 37 21.70 17.95 -0.38
C ARG A 37 21.15 17.24 -1.63
N GLY A 38 21.40 15.94 -1.73
CA GLY A 38 20.86 15.03 -2.74
C GLY A 38 20.66 13.69 -2.04
N GLY A 39 19.41 13.26 -1.91
CA GLY A 39 19.08 11.99 -1.26
C GLY A 39 19.83 10.83 -1.94
N PRO A 40 20.23 9.79 -1.20
CA PRO A 40 20.78 8.60 -1.83
C PRO A 40 19.75 8.02 -2.81
N SER A 41 20.20 7.65 -4.01
CA SER A 41 19.36 7.10 -5.07
C SER A 41 18.53 5.87 -4.66
N MET A 42 18.92 5.17 -3.59
CA MET A 42 18.35 3.88 -3.19
C MET A 42 18.05 3.80 -1.67
N GLY A 43 17.89 4.94 -0.99
CA GLY A 43 17.48 4.92 0.42
C GLY A 43 17.66 6.23 1.16
N PHE A 44 17.01 6.39 2.31
CA PHE A 44 17.20 7.57 3.17
C PHE A 44 17.28 7.19 4.65
N LEU A 45 18.08 7.93 5.39
CA LEU A 45 18.21 7.82 6.84
C LEU A 45 17.28 8.85 7.50
N LYS A 46 16.23 8.40 8.19
CA LYS A 46 15.31 9.28 8.93
C LYS A 46 15.60 9.19 10.42
N GLN A 47 15.99 10.30 11.02
CA GLN A 47 16.12 10.41 12.46
C GLN A 47 14.76 10.77 13.07
N ARG A 48 14.28 9.95 14.01
CA ARG A 48 13.05 10.22 14.77
C ARG A 48 13.36 11.16 15.94
N LYS A 49 12.32 11.80 16.48
CA LYS A 49 12.41 12.70 17.64
C LYS A 49 13.00 12.02 18.88
N ASP A 50 12.86 10.70 18.96
CA ASP A 50 13.34 9.85 20.05
C ASP A 50 14.84 9.50 19.95
N GLY A 51 15.58 10.11 19.01
CA GLY A 51 17.01 9.89 18.80
C GLY A 51 17.35 8.63 17.99
N THR A 52 16.37 7.77 17.71
CA THR A 52 16.54 6.58 16.85
C THR A 52 16.71 6.96 15.38
N THR A 53 17.64 6.29 14.69
CA THR A 53 17.87 6.46 13.26
C THR A 53 17.38 5.23 12.50
N ASN A 54 16.43 5.45 11.58
CA ASN A 54 15.93 4.41 10.69
C ASN A 54 16.57 4.58 9.32
N LEU A 55 17.26 3.54 8.84
CA LEU A 55 17.76 3.48 7.48
C LEU A 55 16.73 2.73 6.63
N ASN A 56 16.15 3.42 5.65
CA ASN A 56 15.26 2.81 4.67
C ASN A 56 16.04 2.61 3.39
N ILE A 57 16.27 1.36 2.99
CA ILE A 57 16.88 1.00 1.70
C ILE A 57 15.76 0.57 0.76
N LEU A 58 15.68 1.21 -0.41
CA LEU A 58 14.75 0.87 -1.46
C LEU A 58 15.45 -0.09 -2.42
N VAL A 59 15.01 -1.35 -2.48
CA VAL A 59 15.48 -2.33 -3.49
C VAL A 59 14.24 -2.74 -4.28
N GLY A 60 14.04 -2.13 -5.46
CA GLY A 60 12.80 -2.30 -6.23
C GLY A 60 11.57 -1.74 -5.50
N ALA A 61 10.41 -2.42 -5.60
CA ALA A 61 9.16 -2.01 -4.95
C ALA A 61 9.05 -2.34 -3.44
N MET A 62 10.15 -2.77 -2.80
CA MET A 62 10.20 -3.16 -1.38
C MET A 62 11.19 -2.28 -0.61
N ALA A 63 10.76 -1.79 0.56
CA ALA A 63 11.60 -1.03 1.48
C ALA A 63 12.05 -1.91 2.65
N LEU A 64 13.35 -1.92 2.90
CA LEU A 64 13.97 -2.56 4.06
C LEU A 64 14.28 -1.48 5.09
N SER A 65 13.64 -1.53 6.26
CA SER A 65 13.89 -0.60 7.37
C SER A 65 14.81 -1.24 8.40
N LEU A 66 16.00 -0.66 8.59
CA LEU A 66 16.95 -1.07 9.63
C LEU A 66 16.98 -0.01 10.75
N ALA A 67 16.60 -0.41 11.97
CA ALA A 67 16.76 0.42 13.16
C ALA A 67 18.02 -0.01 13.92
N ARG A 68 18.90 0.93 14.26
CA ARG A 68 20.12 0.64 15.03
C ARG A 68 19.74 0.31 16.47
N GLY A 69 19.76 -0.98 16.82
CA GLY A 69 19.61 -1.45 18.20
C GLY A 69 18.92 -2.79 18.40
N SER A 70 18.21 -3.34 17.39
CA SER A 70 17.45 -4.58 17.58
C SER A 70 17.81 -5.74 16.64
N GLY A 71 18.65 -5.53 15.61
CA GLY A 71 18.97 -6.59 14.64
C GLY A 71 17.75 -7.15 13.87
N GLN A 72 16.57 -6.59 14.09
CA GLN A 72 15.33 -7.03 13.48
C GLN A 72 15.11 -6.26 12.19
N PHE A 73 15.12 -7.00 11.09
CA PHE A 73 14.70 -6.51 9.79
C PHE A 73 13.18 -6.50 9.75
N TYR A 74 12.59 -5.31 9.68
CA TYR A 74 11.16 -5.19 9.41
C TYR A 74 10.98 -5.14 7.89
N TRP A 75 10.46 -6.22 7.33
CA TRP A 75 9.96 -6.24 5.97
C TRP A 75 8.65 -5.45 5.96
N GLY A 76 8.69 -4.22 5.46
CA GLY A 76 7.53 -3.36 5.39
C GLY A 76 7.38 -2.82 3.99
N ARG A 77 6.23 -3.06 3.35
CA ARG A 77 5.88 -2.27 2.17
C ARG A 77 5.87 -0.80 2.59
N VAL A 78 6.45 0.07 1.77
CA VAL A 78 6.34 1.52 1.95
C VAL A 78 4.87 1.83 2.22
N GLN A 79 4.57 2.34 3.43
CA GLN A 79 3.29 2.99 3.72
C GLN A 79 3.19 4.16 2.73
N GLY A 80 2.53 3.92 1.60
CA GLY A 80 2.59 4.82 0.46
C GLY A 80 2.65 4.15 -0.92
N ARG A 81 2.38 2.83 -1.06
CA ARG A 81 1.87 2.39 -2.36
C ARG A 81 0.55 3.13 -2.62
N PRO A 82 0.33 3.66 -3.84
CA PRO A 82 -0.98 4.14 -4.24
C PRO A 82 -2.02 3.05 -3.93
N GLN A 83 -3.19 3.47 -3.49
CA GLN A 83 -4.35 2.60 -3.25
C GLN A 83 -4.85 1.87 -4.52
N GLU A 84 -4.12 2.01 -5.64
CA GLU A 84 -4.50 1.57 -6.97
C GLU A 84 -4.16 0.12 -7.29
N CYS A 85 -3.36 -0.58 -6.45
CA CYS A 85 -3.12 -2.00 -6.67
C CYS A 85 -4.44 -2.78 -6.49
N ARG A 86 -4.93 -3.43 -7.54
CA ARG A 86 -6.13 -4.26 -7.60
C ARG A 86 -5.92 -5.51 -6.74
N LYS A 87 -6.46 -5.48 -5.52
CA LYS A 87 -6.38 -6.62 -4.59
C LYS A 87 -7.64 -7.49 -4.73
N PRO A 88 -7.53 -8.73 -5.21
CA PRO A 88 -8.66 -9.63 -5.27
C PRO A 88 -9.08 -10.10 -3.86
N VAL A 89 -10.34 -10.50 -3.74
CA VAL A 89 -10.90 -11.14 -2.54
C VAL A 89 -10.21 -12.48 -2.33
N LYS A 90 -9.72 -12.72 -1.11
CA LYS A 90 -9.01 -13.96 -0.80
C LYS A 90 -9.99 -15.06 -0.39
N PRO A 91 -9.94 -16.25 -1.02
CA PRO A 91 -10.68 -17.40 -0.50
C PRO A 91 -10.05 -17.88 0.80
N LEU A 92 -10.88 -18.11 1.81
CA LEU A 92 -10.50 -18.63 3.12
C LEU A 92 -10.96 -20.08 3.24
N TYR A 93 -10.05 -20.96 3.68
CA TYR A 93 -10.34 -22.37 3.92
C TYR A 93 -10.27 -22.67 5.41
N TYR A 94 -11.41 -23.06 5.99
CA TYR A 94 -11.56 -23.37 7.42
C TYR A 94 -11.62 -24.88 7.72
N GLY A 95 -11.29 -25.74 6.76
CA GLY A 95 -11.29 -27.20 6.92
C GLY A 95 -12.60 -27.87 6.48
N ALA A 96 -12.62 -29.21 6.53
CA ALA A 96 -13.68 -30.06 5.98
C ALA A 96 -15.08 -29.88 6.61
N PHE A 97 -15.18 -29.30 7.81
CA PHE A 97 -16.44 -29.06 8.52
C PHE A 97 -16.77 -27.56 8.71
N GLY A 98 -16.16 -26.69 7.91
CA GLY A 98 -16.29 -25.23 8.02
C GLY A 98 -17.37 -24.59 7.15
N SER A 99 -18.45 -25.30 6.79
CA SER A 99 -19.47 -24.79 5.85
C SER A 99 -20.20 -23.51 6.32
N TYR A 100 -20.20 -23.24 7.63
CA TYR A 100 -20.77 -22.03 8.23
C TYR A 100 -19.76 -20.90 8.41
N ALA A 101 -18.46 -21.14 8.17
CA ALA A 101 -17.43 -20.12 8.29
C ALA A 101 -17.42 -19.20 7.05
N PRO A 102 -17.13 -17.90 7.21
CA PRO A 102 -17.04 -16.98 6.07
C PRO A 102 -15.96 -17.40 5.07
N SER A 103 -16.33 -17.85 3.87
CA SER A 103 -15.38 -18.40 2.89
C SER A 103 -14.52 -17.37 2.16
N TYR A 104 -14.75 -16.07 2.38
CA TYR A 104 -14.08 -14.99 1.64
C TYR A 104 -13.66 -13.86 2.59
N ASP A 105 -12.43 -13.35 2.41
CA ASP A 105 -11.91 -12.18 3.12
C ASP A 105 -11.86 -10.97 2.18
N SER A 106 -12.70 -9.97 2.46
CA SER A 106 -12.76 -8.69 1.74
C SER A 106 -12.08 -7.53 2.47
N ALA A 107 -11.49 -7.74 3.65
CA ALA A 107 -10.98 -6.66 4.50
C ALA A 107 -9.90 -5.78 3.83
N PHE A 108 -9.19 -6.32 2.84
CA PHE A 108 -8.17 -5.61 2.08
C PHE A 108 -8.41 -5.62 0.56
N ALA A 109 -9.59 -6.06 0.10
CA ALA A 109 -9.89 -6.20 -1.31
C ALA A 109 -10.40 -4.87 -1.89
N ASN A 110 -9.89 -4.51 -3.07
CA ASN A 110 -10.36 -3.35 -3.85
C ASN A 110 -11.36 -3.77 -4.94
N LEU A 111 -11.36 -5.06 -5.28
CA LEU A 111 -12.23 -5.68 -6.27
C LEU A 111 -13.43 -6.31 -5.59
N SER A 112 -14.57 -6.32 -6.28
CA SER A 112 -15.73 -7.14 -5.89
C SER A 112 -15.39 -8.63 -5.99
N LYS A 113 -16.24 -9.49 -5.43
CA LYS A 113 -16.07 -10.95 -5.56
C LYS A 113 -16.10 -11.37 -7.03
N GLU A 114 -17.07 -10.87 -7.79
CA GLU A 114 -17.24 -11.20 -9.21
C GLU A 114 -16.05 -10.74 -10.04
N GLU A 115 -15.54 -9.54 -9.76
CA GLU A 115 -14.34 -9.01 -10.41
C GLU A 115 -13.08 -9.80 -10.04
N SER A 116 -12.98 -10.25 -8.79
CA SER A 116 -11.86 -11.08 -8.33
C SER A 116 -11.88 -12.44 -9.01
N ASP A 117 -13.05 -13.08 -9.10
CA ASP A 117 -13.23 -14.36 -9.79
C ASP A 117 -12.90 -14.22 -11.28
N LEU A 118 -13.31 -13.11 -11.91
CA LEU A 118 -12.99 -12.80 -13.31
C LEU A 118 -11.47 -12.68 -13.53
N VAL A 119 -10.75 -12.02 -12.62
CA VAL A 119 -9.29 -11.88 -12.66
C VAL A 119 -8.59 -13.22 -12.39
N TYR A 120 -9.14 -14.05 -11.51
CA TYR A 120 -8.62 -15.40 -11.29
C TYR A 120 -8.84 -16.31 -12.50
N GLN A 121 -9.93 -16.14 -13.25
CA GLN A 121 -10.16 -16.89 -14.48
C GLN A 121 -9.14 -16.57 -15.58
N THR A 122 -8.67 -15.32 -15.66
CA THR A 122 -7.74 -14.92 -16.73
C THR A 122 -6.29 -15.25 -16.45
N TYR A 123 -5.85 -15.08 -15.21
CA TYR A 123 -4.45 -15.29 -14.85
C TYR A 123 -4.20 -16.61 -14.10
N GLY A 124 -5.24 -17.29 -13.65
CA GLY A 124 -5.19 -18.61 -12.99
C GLY A 124 -4.60 -18.63 -11.58
N SER A 125 -3.76 -17.65 -11.22
CA SER A 125 -3.09 -17.61 -9.92
C SER A 125 -2.91 -16.19 -9.40
N ASP A 126 -2.91 -16.02 -8.08
CA ASP A 126 -2.68 -14.73 -7.42
C ASP A 126 -1.32 -14.13 -7.79
N THR A 127 -0.30 -14.98 -7.95
CA THR A 127 1.03 -14.56 -8.38
C THR A 127 1.04 -14.00 -9.80
N ALA A 128 0.34 -14.64 -10.73
CA ALA A 128 0.26 -14.17 -12.11
C ALA A 128 -0.45 -12.82 -12.22
N VAL A 129 -1.51 -12.62 -11.41
CA VAL A 129 -2.19 -11.33 -11.29
C VAL A 129 -1.22 -10.25 -10.83
N GLN A 130 -0.44 -10.51 -9.77
CA GLN A 130 0.55 -9.57 -9.26
C GLN A 130 1.65 -9.25 -10.27
N TYR A 131 2.09 -10.23 -11.06
CA TYR A 131 3.08 -10.00 -12.12
C TYR A 131 2.53 -9.14 -13.26
N ALA A 132 1.33 -9.45 -13.76
CA ALA A 132 0.69 -8.67 -14.81
C ALA A 132 0.50 -7.21 -14.39
N GLU A 133 0.03 -6.99 -13.15
CA GLU A 133 -0.12 -5.67 -12.57
C GLU A 133 1.23 -4.95 -12.44
N SER A 134 2.26 -5.61 -11.92
CA SER A 134 3.59 -4.99 -11.78
C SER A 134 4.19 -4.54 -13.12
N VAL A 135 3.91 -5.26 -14.21
CA VAL A 135 4.39 -4.89 -15.54
C VAL A 135 3.57 -3.74 -16.10
N GLN A 136 2.26 -3.69 -15.88
CA GLN A 136 1.44 -2.54 -16.24
C GLN A 136 1.83 -1.27 -15.48
N ASP A 137 2.06 -1.39 -14.17
CA ASP A 137 2.49 -0.29 -13.31
C ASP A 137 3.85 0.28 -13.71
N PHE A 138 4.75 -0.57 -14.21
CA PHE A 138 6.06 -0.15 -14.69
C PHE A 138 5.96 0.74 -15.94
N VAL A 139 4.90 0.56 -16.72
CA VAL A 139 4.79 1.11 -18.07
C VAL A 139 3.77 2.24 -18.18
N LYS A 140 3.03 2.52 -17.11
CA LYS A 140 1.99 3.56 -17.03
C LYS A 140 2.39 4.96 -17.51
N ASP A 141 3.68 5.30 -17.50
CA ASP A 141 4.19 6.61 -17.90
C ASP A 141 4.36 6.75 -19.43
N SER A 142 4.16 5.68 -20.21
CA SER A 142 4.34 5.68 -21.67
C SER A 142 3.20 4.96 -22.39
N GLU A 143 2.45 5.69 -23.20
CA GLU A 143 1.30 5.17 -23.96
C GLU A 143 1.69 4.10 -25.01
N TYR A 144 2.84 4.27 -25.67
CA TYR A 144 3.32 3.24 -26.61
C TYR A 144 3.62 1.92 -25.91
N ALA A 145 4.28 2.01 -24.75
CA ALA A 145 4.69 0.83 -24.03
C ALA A 145 3.49 0.18 -23.30
N THR A 146 2.47 0.93 -22.87
CA THR A 146 1.25 0.34 -22.30
C THR A 146 0.54 -0.53 -23.33
N HIS A 147 0.42 -0.07 -24.58
CA HIS A 147 -0.14 -0.88 -25.67
C HIS A 147 0.67 -2.16 -25.95
N LEU A 148 2.00 -2.10 -25.86
CA LEU A 148 2.85 -3.29 -26.00
C LEU A 148 2.63 -4.30 -24.88
N VAL A 149 2.55 -3.82 -23.63
CA VAL A 149 2.27 -4.69 -22.48
C VAL A 149 0.88 -5.30 -22.58
N ASP A 150 -0.13 -4.52 -22.93
CA ASP A 150 -1.49 -5.02 -23.10
C ASP A 150 -1.53 -6.11 -24.19
N SER A 151 -0.85 -5.88 -25.33
CA SER A 151 -0.73 -6.87 -26.41
C SER A 151 0.01 -8.14 -25.98
N LEU A 152 1.05 -8.00 -25.17
CA LEU A 152 1.79 -9.13 -24.60
C LEU A 152 0.92 -9.94 -23.63
N LEU A 153 0.18 -9.27 -22.75
CA LEU A 153 -0.73 -9.91 -21.81
C LEU A 153 -1.89 -10.59 -22.54
N ASP A 154 -2.40 -9.99 -23.62
CA ASP A 154 -3.38 -10.63 -24.49
C ASP A 154 -2.81 -11.88 -25.18
N LEU A 155 -1.56 -11.83 -25.67
CA LEU A 155 -0.91 -13.00 -26.27
C LEU A 155 -0.78 -14.15 -25.26
N LEU A 156 -0.43 -13.84 -24.01
CA LEU A 156 -0.28 -14.83 -22.94
C LEU A 156 -1.62 -15.39 -22.44
N THR A 157 -2.70 -14.62 -22.55
CA THR A 157 -4.04 -14.98 -22.03
C THR A 157 -5.03 -15.37 -23.13
N GLY A 158 -4.60 -15.45 -24.39
CA GLY A 158 -5.50 -15.74 -25.51
C GLY A 158 -6.54 -14.64 -25.77
N GLY A 159 -6.23 -13.40 -25.40
CA GLY A 159 -7.11 -12.23 -25.55
C GLY A 159 -8.13 -12.05 -24.42
N ASP A 160 -8.00 -12.76 -23.31
CA ASP A 160 -8.89 -12.59 -22.17
C ASP A 160 -8.48 -11.40 -21.28
N HIS A 161 -7.23 -10.96 -21.35
CA HIS A 161 -6.75 -9.78 -20.64
C HIS A 161 -7.51 -8.50 -21.02
N SER A 162 -7.60 -8.18 -22.32
CA SER A 162 -8.33 -7.00 -22.80
C SER A 162 -9.83 -7.05 -22.48
N LYS A 163 -10.45 -8.24 -22.57
CA LYS A 163 -11.86 -8.44 -22.19
C LYS A 163 -12.10 -8.15 -20.72
N THR A 164 -11.23 -8.67 -19.86
CA THR A 164 -11.35 -8.45 -18.41
C THR A 164 -11.01 -7.05 -17.99
N LYS A 165 -10.03 -6.41 -18.64
CA LYS A 165 -9.75 -4.98 -18.47
C LYS A 165 -10.98 -4.13 -18.79
N LYS A 166 -11.60 -4.36 -19.95
CA LYS A 166 -12.83 -3.66 -20.37
C LYS A 166 -13.99 -3.90 -19.40
N SER A 167 -14.26 -5.15 -19.04
CA SER A 167 -15.34 -5.50 -18.11
C SER A 167 -15.15 -4.84 -16.73
N LEU A 168 -13.91 -4.70 -16.27
CA LEU A 168 -13.61 -4.03 -15.00
C LEU A 168 -13.79 -2.50 -15.10
N GLU A 169 -13.41 -1.89 -16.22
CA GLU A 169 -13.63 -0.46 -16.47
C GLU A 169 -15.13 -0.14 -16.54
N ASP A 170 -15.90 -0.97 -17.25
CA ASP A 170 -17.36 -0.83 -17.34
C ASP A 170 -18.03 -0.95 -15.95
N ASN A 171 -17.62 -1.93 -15.13
CA ASN A 171 -18.12 -2.08 -13.75
C ASN A 171 -17.80 -0.89 -12.84
N LYS A 172 -16.60 -0.31 -12.98
CA LYS A 172 -16.22 0.89 -12.23
C LYS A 172 -17.07 2.09 -12.62
N ASN A 173 -17.28 2.31 -13.92
CA ASN A 173 -18.10 3.41 -14.42
C ASN A 173 -19.55 3.28 -13.91
N LEU A 174 -20.14 2.08 -13.99
CA LEU A 174 -21.48 1.82 -13.45
C LEU A 174 -21.58 2.13 -11.95
N ARG A 175 -20.57 1.73 -11.18
CA ARG A 175 -20.54 1.99 -9.73
C ARG A 175 -20.43 3.47 -9.39
N GLU A 176 -19.67 4.23 -10.17
CA GLU A 176 -19.57 5.69 -10.03
C GLU A 176 -20.89 6.38 -10.35
N GLU A 177 -21.59 5.94 -11.41
CA GLU A 177 -22.92 6.43 -11.77
C GLU A 177 -23.96 6.13 -10.68
N GLU A 178 -24.00 4.91 -10.16
CA GLU A 178 -24.89 4.52 -9.06
C GLU A 178 -24.61 5.32 -7.77
N ALA A 179 -23.34 5.54 -7.44
CA ALA A 179 -22.95 6.35 -6.30
C ALA A 179 -23.39 7.82 -6.46
N ALA A 180 -23.23 8.38 -7.67
CA ALA A 180 -23.68 9.73 -7.98
C ALA A 180 -25.22 9.84 -7.88
N VAL A 181 -25.96 8.87 -8.42
CA VAL A 181 -27.43 8.82 -8.32
C VAL A 181 -27.89 8.70 -6.87
N LYS A 182 -27.26 7.81 -6.09
CA LYS A 182 -27.59 7.64 -4.67
C LYS A 182 -27.32 8.90 -3.87
N ALA A 183 -26.18 9.57 -4.09
CA ALA A 183 -25.86 10.84 -3.46
C ALA A 183 -26.89 11.93 -3.82
N MET A 184 -27.32 12.00 -5.08
CA MET A 184 -28.38 12.92 -5.51
C MET A 184 -29.75 12.59 -4.89
N LEU A 185 -30.04 11.31 -4.63
CA LEU A 185 -31.30 10.87 -4.02
C LEU A 185 -31.34 11.14 -2.51
N GLU A 186 -30.25 10.88 -1.79
CA GLU A 186 -30.14 11.13 -0.35
C GLU A 186 -30.24 12.63 -0.03
N VAL A 187 -29.63 13.52 -0.83
CA VAL A 187 -29.71 14.98 -0.64
C VAL A 187 -31.14 15.52 -0.81
N LYS A 188 -31.96 14.92 -1.69
CA LYS A 188 -33.34 15.39 -1.91
C LYS A 188 -34.33 15.03 -0.80
N SER A 189 -34.04 14.00 0.01
CA SER A 189 -34.99 13.48 1.01
C SER A 189 -35.05 14.27 2.32
N ILE A 190 -34.06 15.13 2.62
CA ILE A 190 -33.95 15.75 3.96
C ILE A 190 -34.65 17.11 4.04
N ASP A 191 -34.74 17.86 2.93
CA ASP A 191 -35.25 19.24 2.94
C ASP A 191 -36.72 19.37 2.50
N ALA A 192 -37.32 18.34 1.89
CA ALA A 192 -38.63 18.45 1.25
C ALA A 192 -39.84 18.10 2.15
N VAL A 193 -39.64 17.60 3.37
CA VAL A 193 -40.76 17.19 4.25
C VAL A 193 -40.60 17.80 5.64
N LYS A 194 -40.83 19.12 5.74
CA LYS A 194 -41.20 19.74 7.02
C LYS A 194 -42.65 19.38 7.32
N VAL A 195 -42.86 18.27 8.03
CA VAL A 195 -44.17 17.94 8.61
C VAL A 195 -44.48 19.03 9.64
N ASN A 196 -45.44 19.90 9.33
CA ASN A 196 -45.89 20.91 10.28
C ASN A 196 -46.79 20.24 11.32
N VAL A 197 -46.26 20.07 12.53
CA VAL A 197 -46.95 19.37 13.62
C VAL A 197 -48.13 20.19 14.17
N ASP A 198 -48.22 21.48 13.84
CA ASP A 198 -49.33 22.34 14.28
C ASP A 198 -50.62 22.11 13.50
N ASP A 199 -50.54 21.59 12.27
CA ASP A 199 -51.73 21.22 11.48
C ASP A 199 -52.48 20.01 12.10
N LEU A 200 -51.77 19.14 12.82
CA LEU A 200 -52.32 17.95 13.49
C LEU A 200 -53.10 18.30 14.77
N LYS A 201 -52.87 19.46 15.37
CA LYS A 201 -53.61 19.90 16.59
C LYS A 201 -55.04 20.33 16.27
N SER A 202 -55.32 20.73 15.03
CA SER A 202 -56.67 21.13 14.60
C SER A 202 -57.67 19.96 14.55
N LEU A 203 -57.18 18.72 14.43
CA LEU A 203 -58.00 17.50 14.37
C LEU A 203 -58.49 17.00 15.74
N GLN A 204 -57.93 17.49 16.85
CA GLN A 204 -58.41 17.12 18.20
C GLN A 204 -59.68 17.87 18.63
N VAL A 205 -60.11 18.88 17.87
CA VAL A 205 -61.29 19.70 18.22
C VAL A 205 -62.59 19.16 17.60
N LEU A 206 -62.54 18.11 16.78
CA LEU A 206 -63.70 17.51 16.11
C LEU A 206 -64.05 16.11 16.64
N ILE A 207 -63.97 15.91 17.95
CA ILE A 207 -64.55 14.75 18.65
C ILE A 207 -65.26 15.26 19.91
N ILE A 208 -66.42 15.90 19.74
CA ILE A 208 -67.57 15.90 20.66
C ILE A 208 -68.83 15.99 19.79
#